data_AF-A0A2V8K3L4-F1
#
_entry.id   AF-A0A2V8K3L4-F1
#
_cell.length_a   1.000
_cell.length_b   1.000
_cell.length_c   1.000
_cell.angle_alpha   90.00
_cell.angle_beta   90.00
_cell.angle_gamma   90.00
#
_symmetry.space_group_name_H-M   'P 1'
#
loop_
_entity.id
_entity.type
_entity.pdbx_description
1 polymer ?
#
loop_
_entity_poly.entity_id
_entity_poly.type
_entity_poly.pdbx_seq_one_letter_code
_entity_poly.pdbx_strand_id
1 'polypeptide(L)'
;MALRTVEQYKESLRDGRVVYFRGHRVEDVTKHPVIGIAVNHAAIDYAMAHQPEHRDLTVYRDPGSGDEYSRYFKIPRVSEDLL
;
A
#
# COMPACT_ATOMS: atom_id res chain seq x y z
N MET A 1 -2.98 3.47 -12.33
CA MET A 1 -2.66 2.26 -11.52
C MET A 1 -3.75 2.12 -10.47
N ALA A 2 -4.48 1.01 -10.44
CA ALA A 2 -5.63 0.87 -9.56
C ALA A 2 -5.23 0.92 -8.07
N LEU A 3 -6.09 1.55 -7.26
CA LEU A 3 -6.01 1.57 -5.82
C LEU A 3 -6.13 0.15 -5.27
N ARG A 4 -5.03 -0.42 -4.76
CA ARG A 4 -5.03 -1.80 -4.26
C ARG A 4 -5.82 -1.92 -2.98
N THR A 5 -6.51 -3.06 -2.78
CA THR A 5 -7.03 -3.45 -1.47
C THR A 5 -5.93 -4.09 -0.61
N VAL A 6 -6.22 -4.31 0.67
CA VAL A 6 -5.34 -5.03 1.59
C VAL A 6 -5.00 -6.43 1.06
N GLU A 7 -6.01 -7.13 0.54
CA GLU A 7 -5.89 -8.48 0.01
C GLU A 7 -4.99 -8.49 -1.23
N GLN A 8 -5.20 -7.54 -2.15
CA GLN A 8 -4.38 -7.39 -3.35
C GLN A 8 -2.93 -7.05 -3.01
N TYR A 9 -2.70 -6.19 -2.01
CA TYR A 9 -1.37 -5.91 -1.51
C TYR A 9 -0.70 -7.17 -0.94
N LYS A 10 -1.36 -7.89 -0.03
CA LYS A 10 -0.80 -9.11 0.56
C LYS A 10 -0.52 -10.18 -0.49
N GLU A 11 -1.43 -10.37 -1.45
CA GLU A 11 -1.23 -11.32 -2.54
C GLU A 11 -0.06 -10.92 -3.43
N SER A 12 0.15 -9.63 -3.69
CA SER A 12 1.31 -9.15 -4.45
C SER A 12 2.67 -9.46 -3.80
N LEU A 13 2.68 -9.83 -2.51
CA LEU A 13 3.90 -10.25 -1.81
C LEU A 13 4.20 -11.75 -1.96
N ARG A 14 3.28 -12.53 -2.52
CA ARG A 14 3.42 -13.97 -2.80
C ARG A 14 3.93 -14.21 -4.22
N ASP A 15 5.00 -13.52 -4.57
CA ASP A 15 5.56 -13.45 -5.93
C ASP A 15 6.78 -14.37 -6.15
N GLY A 16 7.04 -15.28 -5.22
CA GLY A 16 8.21 -16.17 -5.27
C GLY A 16 9.52 -15.52 -4.84
N ARG A 17 9.48 -14.32 -4.22
CA ARG A 17 10.66 -13.68 -3.62
C ARG A 17 11.41 -14.60 -2.68
N VAL A 18 12.74 -14.46 -2.68
CA VAL A 18 13.62 -15.21 -1.79
C VAL A 18 14.04 -14.31 -0.65
N VAL A 19 13.49 -14.58 0.54
CA VAL A 19 13.79 -13.83 1.77
C VAL A 19 14.37 -14.79 2.80
N TYR A 20 15.42 -14.35 3.50
CA TYR A 20 16.02 -15.09 4.60
C TYR A 20 15.92 -14.28 5.89
N PHE A 21 15.61 -14.96 6.99
CA PHE A 21 15.58 -14.36 8.33
C PHE A 21 16.27 -15.31 9.31
N ARG A 22 17.27 -14.79 10.05
CA ARG A 22 18.07 -15.56 11.02
C ARG A 22 18.60 -16.88 10.47
N GLY A 23 19.11 -16.86 9.24
CA GLY A 23 19.71 -18.03 8.59
C GLY A 23 18.73 -19.03 7.98
N HIS A 24 17.42 -18.78 8.03
CA HIS A 24 16.39 -19.65 7.45
C HIS A 24 15.62 -18.95 6.34
N ARG A 25 15.21 -19.72 5.33
CA ARG A 25 14.36 -19.21 4.24
C ARG A 25 12.95 -18.97 4.76
N VAL A 26 12.37 -17.83 4.38
CA VAL A 26 11.00 -17.45 4.70
C VAL A 26 10.11 -17.89 3.55
N GLU A 27 9.22 -18.85 3.81
CA GLU A 27 8.31 -19.40 2.79
C GLU A 27 7.18 -18.42 2.41
N ASP A 28 6.67 -17.65 3.38
CA ASP A 28 5.61 -16.65 3.14
C ASP A 28 5.82 -15.43 4.05
N VAL A 29 6.23 -14.31 3.45
CA VAL A 29 6.46 -13.05 4.17
C VAL A 29 5.18 -12.48 4.79
N THR A 30 4.01 -12.83 4.26
CA THR A 30 2.71 -12.36 4.76
C THR A 30 2.27 -13.07 6.04
N LYS A 31 2.86 -14.24 6.32
CA LYS A 31 2.52 -15.08 7.47
C LYS A 31 3.67 -15.24 8.48
N HIS A 32 4.89 -14.84 8.11
CA HIS A 32 6.05 -14.97 8.99
C HIS A 32 5.85 -14.16 10.28
N PRO A 33 6.13 -14.72 11.48
CA PRO A 33 5.75 -14.11 12.77
C PRO A 33 6.38 -12.73 13.04
N VAL A 34 7.57 -12.46 12.48
CA VAL A 34 8.25 -11.15 12.61
C VAL A 34 7.94 -10.24 11.42
N ILE A 35 8.31 -10.65 10.20
CA ILE A 35 8.12 -9.86 8.97
C ILE A 35 6.63 -9.57 8.69
N GLY A 36 5.74 -10.50 8.99
CA GLY A 36 4.29 -10.34 8.81
C GLY A 36 3.71 -9.18 9.64
N ILE A 37 4.35 -8.78 10.74
CA ILE A 37 3.97 -7.58 11.50
C ILE A 37 4.15 -6.33 10.62
N ALA A 38 5.29 -6.22 9.94
CA ALA A 38 5.54 -5.09 9.03
C ALA A 38 4.62 -5.11 7.81
N VAL A 39 4.30 -6.30 7.28
CA VAL A 39 3.30 -6.46 6.21
C VAL A 39 1.92 -5.97 6.66
N ASN A 40 1.49 -6.35 7.86
CA ASN A 40 0.20 -5.90 8.40
C ASN A 40 0.19 -4.40 8.72
N HIS A 41 1.32 -3.83 9.14
CA HIS A 41 1.43 -2.39 9.34
C HIS A 41 1.31 -1.63 8.01
N ALA A 42 2.04 -2.04 6.98
CA ALA A 42 1.93 -1.44 5.64
C ALA A 42 0.55 -1.62 5.01
N ALA A 43 -0.18 -2.69 5.37
CA ALA A 43 -1.55 -2.91 4.93
C ALA A 43 -2.53 -1.81 5.41
N ILE A 44 -2.20 -1.06 6.47
CA ILE A 44 -3.05 0.02 6.98
C ILE A 44 -3.23 1.11 5.91
N ASP A 45 -2.19 1.48 5.17
CA ASP A 45 -2.28 2.50 4.12
C ASP A 45 -3.26 2.09 3.01
N TYR A 46 -3.24 0.81 2.65
CA TYR A 46 -4.20 0.26 1.69
C TYR A 46 -5.62 0.24 2.26
N ALA A 47 -5.81 -0.12 3.54
CA ALA A 47 -7.11 -0.12 4.18
C ALA A 47 -7.73 1.28 4.25
N MET A 48 -6.96 2.28 4.70
CA MET A 48 -7.42 3.67 4.84
C MET A 48 -7.92 4.26 3.53
N ALA A 49 -7.30 3.89 2.41
CA ALA A 49 -7.72 4.35 1.08
C ALA A 49 -9.15 3.93 0.69
N HIS A 50 -9.67 2.86 1.29
CA HIS A 50 -11.03 2.35 1.09
C HIS A 50 -12.00 2.73 2.22
N GLN A 51 -11.53 3.46 3.25
CA GLN A 51 -12.37 3.97 4.34
C GLN A 51 -12.92 5.35 3.99
N PRO A 52 -14.25 5.55 3.90
CA PRO A 52 -14.86 6.82 3.51
C PRO A 52 -14.35 8.01 4.34
N GLU A 53 -14.14 7.81 5.64
CA GLU A 53 -13.65 8.81 6.59
C GLU A 53 -12.22 9.29 6.34
N HIS A 54 -11.42 8.54 5.57
CA HIS A 54 -10.00 8.84 5.32
C HIS A 54 -9.70 9.02 3.82
N ARG A 55 -10.67 8.71 2.96
CA ARG A 55 -10.49 8.65 1.52
C ARG A 55 -10.02 9.98 0.91
N ASP A 56 -10.60 11.10 1.34
CA ASP A 56 -10.22 12.42 0.84
C ASP A 56 -8.76 12.75 1.14
N LEU A 57 -8.23 12.28 2.27
CA LEU A 57 -6.83 12.48 2.66
C LEU A 57 -5.89 11.49 1.97
N THR A 58 -6.35 10.26 1.70
CA THR A 58 -5.46 9.16 1.28
C THR A 58 -5.48 8.90 -0.22
N VAL A 59 -6.50 9.38 -0.93
CA VAL A 59 -6.68 9.14 -2.37
C VAL A 59 -6.72 10.46 -3.12
N TYR A 60 -6.06 10.47 -4.26
CA TYR A 60 -6.16 11.55 -5.23
C TYR A 60 -6.78 11.00 -6.52
N ARG A 61 -7.72 11.77 -7.07
CA ARG A 61 -8.33 11.51 -8.38
C ARG A 61 -7.76 12.50 -9.38
N ASP A 62 -7.08 11.99 -10.40
CA ASP A 62 -6.51 12.83 -11.44
C ASP A 62 -7.62 13.43 -12.31
N PRO A 63 -7.74 14.77 -12.43
CA PRO A 63 -8.80 15.38 -13.23
C PRO A 63 -8.66 15.14 -14.73
N GLY A 64 -7.45 14.85 -15.21
CA GLY A 64 -7.15 14.65 -16.63
C GLY A 64 -7.46 13.23 -17.10
N SER A 65 -6.98 12.21 -16.38
CA SER A 65 -7.21 10.80 -16.73
C SER A 65 -8.44 10.19 -16.05
N GLY A 66 -8.91 10.76 -14.95
CA GLY A 66 -9.96 10.19 -14.10
C GLY A 66 -9.48 9.06 -13.19
N ASP A 67 -8.18 8.70 -13.25
CA ASP A 67 -7.60 7.64 -12.43
C ASP A 67 -7.55 8.02 -10.95
N GLU A 68 -7.69 7.02 -10.09
CA GLU A 68 -7.49 7.16 -8.66
C GLU A 68 -6.25 6.41 -8.21
N TYR A 69 -5.44 7.06 -7.37
CA TYR A 69 -4.24 6.49 -6.78
C TYR A 69 -3.97 7.10 -5.40
N SER A 70 -3.07 6.48 -4.64
CA SER A 70 -2.68 7.01 -3.32
C SER A 70 -2.15 8.44 -3.45
N ARG A 71 -2.59 9.34 -2.57
CA ARG A 71 -2.21 10.75 -2.57
C ARG A 71 -0.69 10.95 -2.49
N TYR A 72 0.06 10.02 -1.91
CA TYR A 72 1.53 10.05 -1.92
C TYR A 72 2.15 10.07 -3.32
N PHE A 73 1.45 9.60 -4.35
CA PHE A 73 1.92 9.64 -5.74
C PHE A 73 1.43 10.89 -6.49
N LYS A 74 0.64 11.78 -5.87
CA LYS A 74 0.24 13.05 -6.48
C LYS A 74 1.48 13.92 -6.63
N ILE A 75 1.78 14.33 -7.85
CA ILE A 75 2.82 15.34 -8.11
C ILE A 75 2.27 16.69 -7.65
N PRO A 76 2.89 17.37 -6.67
CA PRO A 76 2.43 18.67 -6.21
C PRO A 76 2.62 19.71 -7.31
N ARG A 77 1.60 20.54 -7.54
CA ARG A 77 1.60 21.63 -8.53
C ARG A 77 1.48 23.01 -7.88
N VAL A 78 0.91 23.07 -6.69
CA VAL A 78 0.74 24.28 -5.87
C VAL A 78 1.12 24.00 -4.42
N SER A 79 1.35 25.05 -3.62
CA SER A 79 1.78 24.92 -2.22
C SER A 79 0.76 24.18 -1.37
N GLU A 80 -0.54 24.35 -1.65
CA GLU A 80 -1.64 23.68 -0.97
C GLU A 80 -1.60 22.16 -1.14
N ASP A 81 -0.90 21.63 -2.16
CA ASP A 81 -0.73 20.19 -2.34
C ASP A 81 0.26 19.56 -1.34
N LEU A 82 1.07 20.38 -0.67
CA LEU A 82 2.08 19.98 0.30
C LEU A 82 1.61 20.13 1.76
N LEU A 83 0.43 20.71 1.97
CA LEU A 83 -0.21 20.90 3.27
C LEU A 83 -1.18 19.74 3.55
#